data_AF-A0A182YH66-F1
#
_entry.id   AF-A0A182YH66-F1
#
_cell.length_a   1.000
_cell.length_b   1.000
_cell.length_c   1.000
_cell.angle_alpha   90.00
_cell.angle_beta   90.00
_cell.angle_gamma   90.00
#
_symmetry.space_group_name_H-M   'P 1'
#
loop_
_entity.id
_entity.type
_entity.pdbx_description
1 polymer ?
#
loop_
_entity_poly.entity_id
_entity_poly.type
_entity_poly.pdbx_seq_one_letter_code
_entity_poly.pdbx_strand_id
1 'polypeptide(L)'
;MDPIPDDYTRRWAEVTYHVHTRLRFPQQYELRWCSAAMKTLLVSISLFVAAQGAYVVRTFADATRYKDECAKQYSVRGSPLIDYMRQVALHTDDADSRWCIIRCILHKSELLAIEQGDVLHESNVHAQMQYSNAIVEDPDDIRSETSRCLQEPNATHDECLRAYTFFACIQSTEYDLF
;
A
#
# COMPACT_ATOMS: atom_id res chain seq x y z
N MET A 1 -10.95 17.04 -32.05
CA MET A 1 -11.77 17.66 -31.00
C MET A 1 -13.18 17.15 -31.21
N ASP A 2 -13.46 16.00 -30.63
CA ASP A 2 -14.76 15.34 -30.69
C ASP A 2 -15.38 15.41 -29.29
N PRO A 3 -16.65 15.83 -29.14
CA PRO A 3 -17.31 15.84 -27.86
C PRO A 3 -18.01 14.49 -27.60
N ILE A 4 -17.80 13.99 -26.39
CA ILE A 4 -18.50 12.85 -25.78
C ILE A 4 -19.88 13.33 -25.31
N PRO A 5 -20.97 12.55 -25.54
CA PRO A 5 -22.22 12.77 -24.83
C PRO A 5 -22.35 11.84 -23.62
N ASP A 6 -22.43 12.45 -22.44
CA ASP A 6 -23.08 11.93 -21.25
C ASP A 6 -24.58 11.79 -21.51
N ASP A 7 -25.18 10.61 -21.28
CA ASP A 7 -26.47 10.44 -20.60
C ASP A 7 -26.81 8.94 -20.52
N TYR A 8 -26.55 8.31 -19.38
CA TYR A 8 -27.09 6.98 -19.08
C TYR A 8 -27.69 6.97 -17.68
N THR A 9 -28.80 7.71 -17.54
CA THR A 9 -29.71 7.52 -16.42
C THR A 9 -31.15 7.41 -16.88
N ARG A 10 -31.71 6.22 -16.58
CA ARG A 10 -33.12 5.86 -16.37
C ARG A 10 -33.82 5.12 -17.50
N ARG A 11 -34.74 4.29 -16.99
CA ARG A 11 -35.84 3.59 -17.65
C ARG A 11 -35.38 2.40 -18.47
N TRP A 12 -35.55 1.21 -17.90
CA TRP A 12 -36.63 0.33 -18.36
C TRP A 12 -37.22 -0.40 -17.15
N ALA A 13 -38.41 0.05 -16.77
CA ALA A 13 -39.39 -0.75 -16.05
C ALA A 13 -40.28 -1.43 -17.10
N GLU A 14 -41.01 -2.45 -16.65
CA GLU A 14 -42.03 -3.22 -17.36
C GLU A 14 -41.51 -4.38 -18.21
N VAL A 15 -41.79 -5.61 -17.75
CA VAL A 15 -42.80 -6.46 -18.41
C VAL A 15 -43.43 -7.36 -17.34
N THR A 16 -44.71 -7.11 -17.08
CA THR A 16 -45.60 -7.97 -16.29
C THR A 16 -46.45 -8.78 -17.28
N TYR A 17 -46.38 -10.11 -17.24
CA TYR A 17 -47.40 -10.97 -17.84
C TYR A 17 -47.91 -11.98 -16.81
N HIS A 18 -49.21 -11.89 -16.55
CA HIS A 18 -50.01 -12.88 -15.85
C HIS A 18 -50.62 -13.85 -16.87
N VAL A 19 -50.46 -15.15 -16.66
CA VAL A 19 -51.40 -16.18 -17.14
C VAL A 19 -51.69 -17.15 -15.99
N HIS A 20 -52.97 -17.26 -15.66
CA HIS A 20 -53.53 -18.19 -14.67
C HIS A 20 -53.57 -19.62 -15.22
N THR A 21 -53.23 -20.62 -14.40
CA THR A 21 -54.08 -21.82 -14.23
C THR A 21 -53.69 -22.64 -12.99
N ARG A 22 -54.73 -23.14 -12.33
CA ARG A 22 -54.78 -23.74 -10.99
C ARG A 22 -54.02 -25.06 -10.89
N LEU A 23 -53.23 -25.25 -9.82
CA LEU A 23 -53.07 -26.55 -9.17
C LEU A 23 -53.05 -26.41 -7.64
N ARG A 24 -53.53 -27.47 -7.02
CA ARG A 24 -54.14 -27.62 -5.69
C ARG A 24 -53.05 -27.70 -4.58
N PHE A 25 -53.32 -27.11 -3.41
CA PHE A 25 -52.59 -27.20 -2.11
C PHE A 25 -52.19 -28.65 -1.72
N PRO A 26 -51.16 -28.91 -0.85
CA PRO A 26 -51.07 -28.30 0.49
C PRO A 26 -49.67 -27.94 1.10
N GLN A 27 -49.71 -26.86 1.90
CA GLN A 27 -49.17 -26.70 3.26
C GLN A 27 -47.66 -26.89 3.59
N GLN A 28 -47.03 -25.74 3.86
CA GLN A 28 -46.47 -25.36 5.19
C GLN A 28 -45.06 -25.81 5.67
N TYR A 29 -44.13 -26.30 4.84
CA TYR A 29 -42.79 -26.65 5.37
C TYR A 29 -41.56 -25.98 4.72
N GLU A 30 -41.70 -25.27 3.60
CA GLU A 30 -40.51 -24.81 2.82
C GLU A 30 -40.08 -23.35 3.03
N LEU A 31 -40.88 -22.49 3.69
CA LEU A 31 -40.63 -21.03 3.70
C LEU A 31 -39.76 -20.51 4.85
N ARG A 32 -39.34 -21.36 5.78
CA ARG A 32 -38.56 -20.93 6.96
C ARG A 32 -37.03 -20.96 6.74
N TRP A 33 -36.56 -21.65 5.70
CA TRP A 33 -35.14 -21.85 5.44
C TRP A 33 -34.48 -20.70 4.64
N CYS A 34 -35.22 -20.03 3.76
CA CYS A 34 -34.66 -18.93 2.94
C CYS A 34 -34.41 -17.62 3.72
N SER A 35 -35.17 -17.37 4.80
CA SER A 35 -35.02 -16.12 5.58
C SER A 35 -33.83 -16.16 6.55
N ALA A 36 -33.46 -17.35 7.03
CA ALA A 36 -32.32 -17.52 7.93
C ALA A 36 -30.99 -17.37 7.19
N ALA A 37 -30.85 -17.98 6.00
CA ALA A 37 -29.62 -17.94 5.22
C ALA A 37 -29.23 -16.52 4.74
N MET A 38 -30.21 -15.70 4.38
CA MET A 38 -29.98 -14.33 3.90
C MET A 38 -29.56 -13.37 5.02
N LYS A 39 -30.07 -13.56 6.24
CA LYS A 39 -29.69 -12.73 7.40
C LYS A 39 -28.30 -13.07 7.93
N THR A 40 -27.88 -14.33 7.88
CA THR A 40 -26.50 -14.71 8.24
C THR A 40 -25.46 -14.23 7.22
N LEU A 41 -25.81 -14.15 5.93
CA LEU A 41 -24.89 -13.71 4.88
C LEU A 41 -24.57 -12.21 4.94
N LEU A 42 -25.56 -11.38 5.29
CA LEU A 42 -25.36 -9.93 5.44
C LEU A 42 -24.50 -9.59 6.67
N VAL A 43 -24.63 -10.34 7.76
CA VAL A 43 -23.79 -10.14 8.96
C VAL A 43 -22.33 -10.54 8.69
N SER A 44 -22.08 -11.54 7.84
CA SER A 44 -20.71 -11.94 7.49
C SER A 44 -20.01 -10.96 6.54
N ILE A 45 -20.71 -10.32 5.60
CA ILE A 45 -20.08 -9.36 4.67
C ILE A 45 -19.68 -8.06 5.40
N SER A 46 -20.44 -7.64 6.41
CA SER A 46 -20.09 -6.45 7.21
C SER A 46 -18.85 -6.64 8.11
N LEU A 47 -18.45 -7.87 8.43
CA LEU A 47 -17.28 -8.12 9.28
C LEU A 47 -15.95 -8.17 8.52
N PHE A 48 -15.96 -8.37 7.20
CA PHE A 48 -14.73 -8.49 6.40
C PHE A 48 -14.19 -7.17 5.83
N VAL A 49 -14.87 -6.05 6.05
CA VAL A 49 -14.43 -4.73 5.55
C VAL A 49 -13.57 -3.97 6.59
N ALA A 50 -13.49 -4.42 7.84
CA ALA A 50 -12.93 -3.64 8.95
C ALA A 50 -11.51 -4.06 9.40
N ALA A 51 -10.64 -4.50 8.49
CA ALA A 51 -9.26 -4.86 8.83
C ALA A 51 -8.18 -4.29 7.89
N GLN A 52 -8.50 -3.27 7.09
CA GLN A 52 -7.46 -2.43 6.50
C GLN A 52 -7.17 -1.31 7.51
N GLY A 53 -6.26 -1.58 8.44
CA GLY A 53 -5.78 -0.55 9.36
C GLY A 53 -5.23 0.64 8.58
N ALA A 54 -5.60 1.86 8.98
CA ALA A 54 -5.04 3.06 8.38
C ALA A 54 -3.51 3.07 8.59
N TYR A 55 -2.77 3.48 7.55
CA TYR A 55 -1.32 3.60 7.63
C TYR A 55 -0.91 4.55 8.76
N VAL A 56 0.05 4.13 9.58
CA VAL A 56 0.62 4.94 10.66
C VAL A 56 2.03 5.34 10.25
N VAL A 57 2.23 6.64 10.10
CA VAL A 57 3.54 7.23 9.77
C VAL A 57 4.60 6.80 10.78
N ARG A 58 5.82 6.56 10.29
CA ARG A 58 6.95 6.10 11.07
C ARG A 58 7.83 7.27 11.44
N THR A 59 8.20 7.35 12.71
CA THR A 59 9.10 8.41 13.19
C THR A 59 10.55 8.04 12.93
N PHE A 60 11.45 9.03 12.99
CA PHE A 60 12.89 8.79 13.02
C PHE A 60 13.34 7.75 14.07
N ALA A 61 12.65 7.70 15.23
CA ALA A 61 12.91 6.72 16.27
C ALA A 61 12.52 5.29 15.84
N ASP A 62 11.39 5.15 15.14
CA ASP A 62 10.98 3.86 14.57
C ASP A 62 11.97 3.40 13.50
N ALA A 63 12.39 4.30 12.60
CA ALA A 63 13.38 4.01 11.56
C ALA A 63 14.73 3.58 12.16
N THR A 64 15.16 4.22 13.25
CA THR A 64 16.39 3.85 13.97
C THR A 64 16.28 2.44 14.55
N ARG A 65 15.15 2.12 15.19
CA ARG A 65 14.87 0.76 15.69
C ARG A 65 14.88 -0.27 14.56
N TYR A 66 14.21 0.02 13.44
CA TYR A 66 14.17 -0.90 12.31
C TYR A 66 15.56 -1.14 11.72
N LYS A 67 16.37 -0.09 11.57
CA LYS A 67 17.77 -0.24 11.14
C LYS A 67 18.56 -1.14 12.08
N ASP A 68 18.44 -0.99 13.40
CA ASP A 68 19.14 -1.84 14.37
C ASP A 68 18.68 -3.30 14.27
N GLU A 69 17.39 -3.55 14.09
CA GLU A 69 16.84 -4.89 13.87
C GLU A 69 17.31 -5.51 12.55
N CYS A 70 17.33 -4.74 11.46
CA CYS A 70 17.77 -5.19 10.15
C CYS A 70 19.29 -5.42 10.11
N ALA A 71 20.10 -4.53 10.68
CA ALA A 71 21.55 -4.67 10.72
C ALA A 71 22.00 -5.96 11.45
N LYS A 72 21.25 -6.37 12.49
CA LYS A 72 21.49 -7.66 13.18
C LYS A 72 21.30 -8.86 12.24
N GLN A 73 20.34 -8.82 11.33
CA GLN A 73 20.09 -9.92 10.38
C GLN A 73 21.26 -10.09 9.40
N TYR A 74 21.91 -8.99 9.03
CA TYR A 74 23.03 -8.98 8.08
C TYR A 74 24.41 -8.94 8.75
N SER A 75 24.48 -9.11 10.08
CA SER A 75 25.74 -9.07 10.85
C SER A 75 26.59 -7.81 10.66
N VAL A 76 25.96 -6.69 10.29
CA VAL A 76 26.62 -5.40 10.11
C VAL A 76 26.79 -4.72 11.47
N ARG A 77 28.00 -4.21 11.77
CA ARG A 77 28.25 -3.46 13.01
C ARG A 77 27.41 -2.18 13.03
N GLY A 78 26.79 -1.90 14.17
CA GLY A 78 25.86 -0.78 14.33
C GLY A 78 26.53 0.58 14.14
N SER A 79 26.09 1.32 13.14
CA SER A 79 26.25 2.78 13.02
C SER A 79 24.90 3.49 13.32
N PRO A 80 24.91 4.75 13.77
CA PRO A 80 23.70 5.58 13.86
C PRO A 80 22.96 5.65 12.51
N LEU A 81 21.64 5.87 12.51
CA LEU A 81 20.83 5.89 11.27
C LEU A 81 21.33 6.90 10.23
N ILE A 82 21.63 8.13 10.63
CA ILE A 82 22.15 9.16 9.72
C ILE A 82 23.49 8.74 9.12
N ASP A 83 24.39 8.20 9.94
CA ASP A 83 25.71 7.74 9.46
C ASP A 83 25.57 6.53 8.54
N TYR A 84 24.63 5.63 8.84
CA TYR A 84 24.28 4.49 8.01
C TYR A 84 23.76 4.94 6.64
N MET A 85 22.80 5.86 6.61
CA MET A 85 22.24 6.42 5.37
C MET A 85 23.30 7.14 4.53
N ARG A 86 24.21 7.88 5.18
CA ARG A 86 25.35 8.52 4.50
C ARG A 86 26.32 7.49 3.91
N GLN A 87 26.65 6.43 4.64
CA GLN A 87 27.53 5.36 4.17
C GLN A 87 26.94 4.58 3.00
N VAL A 88 25.63 4.36 3.04
CA VAL A 88 24.85 3.75 1.94
C VAL A 88 24.96 4.60 0.68
N ALA A 89 24.80 5.93 0.78
CA ALA A 89 24.95 6.84 -0.37
C ALA A 89 26.38 6.87 -0.96
N LEU A 90 27.41 6.61 -0.15
CA LEU A 90 28.82 6.67 -0.57
C LEU A 90 29.34 5.39 -1.26
N HIS A 91 28.53 4.32 -1.39
CA HIS A 91 28.88 3.07 -2.09
C HIS A 91 30.21 2.44 -1.63
N THR A 92 30.58 2.60 -0.35
CA THR A 92 31.76 1.95 0.22
C THR A 92 31.48 0.47 0.49
N ASP A 93 32.51 -0.37 0.38
CA ASP A 93 32.51 -1.84 0.33
C ASP A 93 31.38 -2.56 1.12
N ASP A 94 30.87 -3.65 0.52
CA ASP A 94 29.70 -4.46 0.94
C ASP A 94 28.33 -3.78 0.70
N ALA A 95 28.13 -3.30 -0.54
CA ALA A 95 26.93 -2.60 -0.97
C ALA A 95 25.66 -3.47 -0.86
N ASP A 96 25.77 -4.76 -1.21
CA ASP A 96 24.63 -5.71 -1.23
C ASP A 96 23.99 -5.85 0.16
N SER A 97 24.80 -6.07 1.20
CA SER A 97 24.31 -6.19 2.58
C SER A 97 23.62 -4.91 3.06
N ARG A 98 24.11 -3.74 2.60
CA ARG A 98 23.54 -2.45 2.98
C ARG A 98 22.24 -2.13 2.26
N TRP A 99 22.15 -2.45 0.97
CA TRP A 99 20.91 -2.32 0.20
C TRP A 99 19.81 -3.21 0.81
N CYS A 100 20.16 -4.41 1.27
CA CYS A 100 19.20 -5.30 1.89
C CYS A 100 18.72 -4.82 3.27
N ILE A 101 19.56 -4.11 4.04
CA ILE A 101 19.10 -3.43 5.26
C ILE A 101 18.10 -2.32 4.92
N ILE A 102 18.32 -1.54 3.85
CA ILE A 102 17.34 -0.53 3.39
C ILE A 102 16.02 -1.20 3.00
N ARG A 103 16.07 -2.28 2.22
CA ARG A 103 14.89 -3.08 1.88
C ARG A 103 14.12 -3.53 3.12
N CYS A 104 14.84 -4.01 4.14
CA CYS A 104 14.26 -4.43 5.41
C CYS A 104 13.62 -3.25 6.18
N ILE A 105 14.24 -2.07 6.20
CA ILE A 105 13.67 -0.86 6.83
C ILE A 105 12.38 -0.44 6.12
N LEU A 106 12.37 -0.39 4.79
CA LEU A 106 11.17 -0.03 4.01
C LEU A 106 10.04 -1.03 4.25
N HIS A 107 10.37 -2.32 4.35
CA HIS A 107 9.39 -3.35 4.66
C HIS A 107 8.80 -3.22 6.06
N LYS A 108 9.64 -3.07 7.09
CA LYS A 108 9.19 -2.85 8.48
C LYS A 108 8.40 -1.55 8.65
N SER A 109 8.63 -0.58 7.77
CA SER A 109 7.89 0.67 7.75
C SER A 109 6.55 0.55 7.01
N GLU A 110 6.21 -0.61 6.45
CA GLU A 110 5.04 -0.84 5.60
C GLU A 110 5.03 0.04 4.33
N LEU A 111 6.22 0.49 3.90
CA LEU A 111 6.42 1.20 2.64
C LEU A 111 6.69 0.24 1.49
N LEU A 112 7.21 -0.97 1.81
CA LEU A 112 7.52 -2.01 0.85
C LEU A 112 6.84 -3.33 1.23
N ALA A 113 6.16 -3.89 0.25
CA ALA A 113 5.41 -5.12 0.35
C ALA A 113 6.24 -6.29 -0.23
N ILE A 114 7.10 -6.88 0.61
CA ILE A 114 7.98 -8.00 0.20
C ILE A 114 7.16 -9.19 -0.31
N GLU A 115 6.07 -9.52 0.37
CA GLU A 115 5.21 -10.66 0.04
C GLU A 115 4.45 -10.49 -1.29
N GLN A 116 4.38 -9.27 -1.82
CA GLN A 116 3.79 -8.95 -3.12
C GLN A 116 4.86 -8.69 -4.20
N GLY A 117 6.10 -9.13 -3.99
CA GLY A 117 7.19 -8.99 -4.97
C GLY A 117 7.97 -7.68 -4.88
N ASP A 118 8.12 -7.15 -3.66
CA ASP A 118 8.66 -5.82 -3.33
C ASP A 118 7.94 -4.67 -4.03
N VAL A 119 6.63 -4.65 -3.89
CA VAL A 119 5.82 -3.54 -4.39
C VAL A 119 5.88 -2.41 -3.37
N LEU A 120 6.24 -1.20 -3.81
CA LEU A 120 6.15 0.00 -2.97
C LEU A 120 4.68 0.38 -2.78
N HIS A 121 4.29 0.64 -1.52
CA HIS A 121 2.96 1.12 -1.18
C HIS A 121 2.89 2.64 -1.41
N GLU A 122 2.58 3.05 -2.63
CA GLU A 122 2.52 4.47 -3.04
C GLU A 122 1.77 5.36 -2.04
N SER A 123 0.59 4.94 -1.57
CA SER A 123 -0.19 5.70 -0.58
C SER A 123 0.55 5.90 0.74
N ASN A 124 1.28 4.87 1.21
CA ASN A 124 2.01 4.91 2.47
C ASN A 124 3.27 5.76 2.32
N VAL A 125 3.94 5.66 1.17
CA VAL A 125 5.09 6.50 0.83
C VAL A 125 4.69 7.97 0.80
N HIS A 126 3.60 8.33 0.10
CA HIS A 126 3.12 9.72 0.09
C HIS A 126 2.77 10.23 1.49
N ALA A 127 2.05 9.43 2.29
CA ALA A 127 1.72 9.81 3.66
C ALA A 127 2.97 9.99 4.53
N GLN A 128 3.97 9.11 4.37
CA GLN A 128 5.25 9.21 5.06
C GLN A 128 6.02 10.47 4.67
N MET A 129 6.20 10.72 3.37
CA MET A 129 6.91 11.88 2.85
C MET A 129 6.24 13.19 3.26
N GLN A 130 4.90 13.25 3.19
CA GLN A 130 4.15 14.43 3.61
C GLN A 130 4.32 14.70 5.10
N TYR A 131 4.36 13.66 5.95
CA TYR A 131 4.55 13.82 7.39
C TYR A 131 5.97 14.31 7.72
N SER A 132 7.00 13.67 7.16
CA SER A 132 8.40 14.00 7.44
C SER A 132 8.78 15.42 7.01
N ASN A 133 8.12 15.96 5.98
CA ASN A 133 8.44 17.26 5.39
C ASN A 133 7.36 18.33 5.61
N ALA A 134 6.37 18.08 6.48
CA ALA A 134 5.16 18.89 6.66
C ALA A 134 5.39 20.37 7.02
N ILE A 135 6.56 20.72 7.54
CA ILE A 135 6.86 22.07 8.05
C ILE A 135 7.49 22.95 6.97
N VAL A 136 8.13 22.34 5.97
CA VAL A 136 9.12 23.04 5.15
C VAL A 136 8.62 23.25 3.72
N GLU A 137 7.76 22.37 3.20
CA GLU A 137 7.61 22.21 1.74
C GLU A 137 6.15 22.15 1.26
N ASP A 138 5.96 22.47 -0.03
CA ASP A 138 4.66 22.37 -0.69
C ASP A 138 4.24 20.88 -0.83
N PRO A 139 3.05 20.48 -0.33
CA PRO A 139 2.55 19.12 -0.48
C PRO A 139 2.48 18.61 -1.92
N ASP A 140 2.27 19.49 -2.91
CA ASP A 140 2.22 19.11 -4.32
C ASP A 140 3.62 18.84 -4.89
N ASP A 141 4.64 19.59 -4.45
CA ASP A 141 6.04 19.35 -4.84
C ASP A 141 6.56 18.03 -4.24
N ILE A 142 6.29 17.78 -2.95
CA ILE A 142 6.60 16.49 -2.30
C ILE A 142 5.96 15.34 -3.08
N ARG A 143 4.68 15.49 -3.46
CA ARG A 143 3.96 14.46 -4.22
C ARG A 143 4.61 14.22 -5.58
N SER A 144 4.91 15.28 -6.34
CA SER A 144 5.53 15.18 -7.66
C SER A 144 6.87 14.43 -7.60
N GLU A 145 7.77 14.82 -6.70
CA GLU A 145 9.08 14.19 -6.56
C GLU A 145 8.99 12.74 -6.06
N THR A 146 8.09 12.48 -5.12
CA THR A 146 7.82 11.11 -4.66
C THR A 146 7.33 10.22 -5.81
N SER A 147 6.38 10.72 -6.61
CA SER A 147 5.85 9.98 -7.77
C SER A 147 6.94 9.73 -8.83
N ARG A 148 7.84 10.68 -9.05
CA ARG A 148 9.00 10.50 -9.94
C ARG A 148 9.87 9.33 -9.46
N CYS A 149 10.22 9.29 -8.18
CA CYS A 149 11.04 8.22 -7.61
C CYS A 149 10.35 6.85 -7.60
N LEU A 150 9.02 6.80 -7.48
CA LEU A 150 8.23 5.57 -7.57
C LEU A 150 8.18 4.99 -8.99
N GLN A 151 8.38 5.83 -10.01
CA GLN A 151 8.35 5.44 -11.42
C GLN A 151 9.72 5.07 -11.98
N GLU A 152 10.79 5.19 -11.18
CA GLU A 152 12.14 4.79 -11.61
C GLU A 152 12.13 3.32 -12.08
N PRO A 153 12.57 3.05 -13.31
CA PRO A 153 12.44 1.73 -13.90
C PRO A 153 13.24 0.69 -13.11
N ASN A 154 12.64 -0.49 -12.96
CA ASN A 154 13.30 -1.67 -12.39
C ASN A 154 14.36 -2.20 -13.38
N ALA A 155 15.51 -1.53 -13.41
CA ALA A 155 16.63 -1.89 -14.28
C ALA A 155 17.39 -3.16 -13.81
N THR A 156 17.01 -3.71 -12.66
CA THR A 156 17.72 -4.82 -12.00
C THR A 156 16.73 -5.88 -11.48
N HIS A 157 17.20 -7.13 -11.45
CA HIS A 157 16.51 -8.25 -10.79
C HIS A 157 16.86 -8.37 -9.30
N ASP A 158 17.80 -7.56 -8.81
CA ASP A 158 18.18 -7.53 -7.40
C ASP A 158 17.16 -6.69 -6.61
N GLU A 159 16.42 -7.37 -5.75
CA GLU A 159 15.38 -6.83 -4.87
C GLU A 159 15.91 -5.77 -3.90
N CYS A 160 17.11 -6.00 -3.35
CA CYS A 160 17.76 -5.09 -2.42
C CYS A 160 18.23 -3.83 -3.14
N LEU A 161 18.89 -3.99 -4.29
CA LEU A 161 19.30 -2.87 -5.12
C LEU A 161 18.09 -2.05 -5.59
N ARG A 162 16.98 -2.69 -5.98
CA ARG A 162 15.74 -1.99 -6.35
C ARG A 162 15.20 -1.12 -5.21
N ALA A 163 15.09 -1.69 -4.00
CA ALA A 163 14.66 -0.96 -2.82
C ALA A 163 15.60 0.21 -2.49
N TYR A 164 16.91 -0.01 -2.67
CA TYR A 164 17.92 1.03 -2.53
C TYR A 164 17.80 2.12 -3.59
N THR A 165 17.57 1.80 -4.86
CA THR A 165 17.43 2.79 -5.94
C THR A 165 16.29 3.76 -5.65
N PHE A 166 15.14 3.24 -5.18
CA PHE A 166 14.05 4.08 -4.70
C PHE A 166 14.49 5.00 -3.56
N PHE A 167 15.12 4.43 -2.52
CA PHE A 167 15.61 5.21 -1.38
C PHE A 167 16.63 6.28 -1.80
N ALA A 168 17.57 5.94 -2.67
CA ALA A 168 18.60 6.85 -3.19
C ALA A 168 17.99 7.98 -4.01
N CYS A 169 16.93 7.70 -4.79
CA CYS A 169 16.19 8.74 -5.49
C CYS A 169 15.59 9.77 -4.52
N ILE A 170 14.94 9.32 -3.44
CA ILE A 170 14.41 10.21 -2.39
C ILE A 170 15.55 11.02 -1.74
N GLN A 171 16.65 10.36 -1.36
CA GLN A 171 17.80 11.06 -0.74
C GLN A 171 18.53 12.03 -1.69
N SER A 172 18.27 11.96 -3.00
CA SER A 172 18.80 12.93 -3.98
C SER A 172 17.96 14.20 -4.08
N THR A 173 16.76 14.19 -3.48
CA THR A 173 15.92 15.38 -3.30
C THR A 173 16.31 16.13 -2.04
N GLU A 174 15.64 17.24 -1.74
CA GLU A 174 15.77 17.96 -0.48
C GLU A 174 14.89 17.39 0.65
N TYR A 175 14.17 16.30 0.39
CA TYR A 175 13.17 15.73 1.30
C TYR A 175 13.70 14.53 2.08
N ASP A 176 13.26 14.41 3.32
CA ASP A 176 13.58 13.30 4.20
C ASP A 176 12.46 12.25 4.23
N LEU A 177 12.83 10.97 4.22
CA LEU A 177 11.86 9.88 4.38
C LEU A 177 11.42 9.67 5.85
N PHE A 178 12.26 10.00 6.85
CA PHE A 178 12.01 9.74 8.27
C PHE A 178 12.47 10.87 9.20
#